data_AF-A0A162AEE0-F1
#
_entry.id   AF-A0A162AEE0-F1
#
_cell.length_a   1.000
_cell.length_b   1.000
_cell.length_c   1.000
_cell.angle_alpha   90.00
_cell.angle_beta   90.00
_cell.angle_gamma   90.00
#
_symmetry.space_group_name_H-M   'P 1'
#
loop_
_entity.id
_entity.type
_entity.pdbx_description
1 polymer ?
#
loop_
_entity_poly.entity_id
_entity_poly.type
_entity_poly.pdbx_seq_one_letter_code
_entity_poly.pdbx_strand_id
1 'polypeptide(L)'
;MLLSLSGRVLFEHAQQGLTILNQGVNQLPEESIEGELTITSTQAFIALWLMPRLQSFTEQYPCIQINASSSARFVDLKTINSGPKSTQLT
;
A
#
# COMPACT_ATOMS: atom_id res chain seq x y z
N MET A 1 -1.95 -10.98 31.76
CA MET A 1 -2.69 -9.85 32.37
C MET A 1 -4.17 -10.23 32.43
N LEU A 2 -4.84 -10.09 33.58
CA LEU A 2 -6.29 -10.31 33.69
C LEU A 2 -7.03 -8.98 33.54
N LEU A 3 -8.08 -8.94 32.70
CA LEU A 3 -8.98 -7.79 32.62
C LEU A 3 -9.99 -7.82 33.76
N SER A 4 -10.34 -6.65 34.28
CA SER A 4 -11.51 -6.48 35.15
C SER A 4 -12.80 -6.86 34.40
N LEU A 5 -13.89 -7.12 35.13
CA LEU A 5 -15.18 -7.48 34.54
C LEU A 5 -15.62 -6.44 33.49
N SER A 6 -15.58 -5.15 33.84
CA SER A 6 -15.89 -4.05 32.94
C SER A 6 -14.91 -3.96 31.77
N GLY A 7 -13.63 -4.29 32.00
CA GLY A 7 -12.61 -4.38 30.95
C GLY A 7 -12.94 -5.47 29.92
N ARG A 8 -13.43 -6.63 30.36
CA ARG A 8 -13.83 -7.72 29.46
C ARG A 8 -15.02 -7.33 28.59
N VAL A 9 -16.03 -6.68 29.18
CA VAL A 9 -17.21 -6.19 28.44
C VAL A 9 -16.80 -5.16 27.40
N LEU A 10 -15.99 -4.16 27.78
CA LEU A 10 -15.52 -3.14 26.83
C LEU A 10 -14.66 -3.76 25.73
N PHE A 11 -13.77 -4.69 26.07
CA PHE A 11 -12.89 -5.36 25.13
C PHE A 11 -13.70 -6.10 24.04
N GLU A 12 -14.73 -6.87 24.43
CA GLU A 12 -15.56 -7.59 23.45
C GLU A 12 -16.27 -6.64 22.48
N HIS A 13 -16.90 -5.58 22.99
CA HIS A 13 -17.62 -4.64 22.14
C HIS A 13 -16.68 -3.81 21.26
N ALA A 14 -15.53 -3.39 21.80
CA ALA A 14 -14.52 -2.66 21.04
C ALA A 14 -13.91 -3.54 19.94
N GLN A 15 -13.61 -4.81 20.25
CA GLN A 15 -13.08 -5.77 19.29
C GLN A 15 -14.08 -6.02 18.16
N GLN A 16 -15.37 -6.21 18.48
CA GLN A 16 -16.42 -6.40 17.49
C GLN A 16 -16.57 -5.16 16.59
N GLY A 17 -16.65 -3.96 17.17
CA GLY A 17 -16.76 -2.72 16.41
C GLY A 17 -15.57 -2.49 15.48
N LEU A 18 -14.34 -2.68 15.99
CA LEU A 18 -13.12 -2.57 15.18
C LEU A 18 -13.06 -3.62 14.07
N THR A 19 -13.54 -4.84 14.32
CA THR A 19 -13.62 -5.90 13.31
C THR A 19 -14.57 -5.51 12.18
N ILE A 20 -15.76 -5.00 12.52
CA ILE A 20 -16.75 -4.54 11.54
C ILE A 20 -16.20 -3.38 10.71
N LEU A 21 -15.52 -2.42 11.33
CA LEU A 21 -14.88 -1.31 10.62
C LEU A 21 -13.79 -1.81 9.67
N ASN A 22 -12.94 -2.73 10.13
CA ASN A 22 -11.88 -3.31 9.30
C ASN A 22 -12.45 -4.09 8.11
N GLN A 23 -13.52 -4.87 8.34
CA GLN A 23 -14.24 -5.57 7.28
C GLN A 23 -14.83 -4.58 6.26
N GLY A 24 -15.47 -3.51 6.72
CA GLY A 24 -16.01 -2.47 5.85
C GLY A 24 -14.93 -1.82 4.98
N VAL A 25 -13.77 -1.49 5.57
CA VAL A 25 -12.64 -0.91 4.84
C VAL A 25 -12.06 -1.91 3.81
N ASN A 26 -11.93 -3.19 4.15
CA ASN A 26 -11.43 -4.21 3.21
C ASN A 26 -12.44 -4.62 2.13
N GLN A 27 -13.74 -4.35 2.35
CA GLN A 27 -14.80 -4.56 1.37
C GLN A 27 -14.96 -3.41 0.41
N LEU A 28 -14.42 -2.23 0.74
CA LEU A 28 -14.20 -1.23 -0.28
C LEU A 28 -13.27 -1.89 -1.30
N PRO A 29 -13.65 -1.94 -2.58
CA PRO A 29 -12.68 -2.30 -3.60
C PRO A 29 -11.48 -1.39 -3.33
N GLU A 30 -10.27 -1.98 -3.29
CA GLU A 30 -9.14 -1.17 -3.69
C GLU A 30 -9.56 -0.63 -5.05
N GLU A 31 -9.90 0.65 -5.09
CA GLU A 31 -9.89 1.41 -6.31
C GLU A 31 -8.41 1.46 -6.67
N SER A 32 -7.85 0.29 -7.02
CA SER A 32 -6.59 0.17 -7.71
C SER A 32 -6.88 0.98 -8.94
N ILE A 33 -6.40 2.22 -8.92
CA ILE A 33 -6.54 3.18 -9.99
C ILE A 33 -6.15 2.39 -11.23
N GLU A 34 -7.15 2.01 -12.04
CA GLU A 34 -6.88 1.17 -13.20
C GLU A 34 -5.88 1.95 -14.03
N GLY A 35 -4.64 1.44 -14.08
CA GLY A 35 -3.53 2.13 -14.70
C GLY A 35 -2.47 2.76 -13.77
N GLU A 36 -2.37 2.50 -12.47
CA GLU A 36 -1.15 2.95 -11.76
C GLU A 36 0.02 1.95 -11.90
N LEU A 37 1.17 2.41 -12.40
CA LEU A 37 2.42 1.64 -12.50
C LEU A 37 3.56 2.33 -11.73
N THR A 38 3.91 1.80 -10.57
CA THR A 38 5.05 2.28 -9.77
C THR A 38 6.32 1.47 -10.05
N ILE A 39 7.40 2.15 -10.41
CA ILE A 39 8.72 1.56 -10.73
C ILE A 39 9.76 2.14 -9.78
N THR A 40 10.41 1.27 -9.01
CA THR A 40 11.53 1.66 -8.14
C THR A 40 12.83 1.07 -8.65
N SER A 41 13.85 1.90 -8.86
CA SER A 41 15.18 1.46 -9.30
C SER A 41 16.25 2.47 -8.88
N THR A 42 17.49 2.30 -9.34
CA THR A 42 18.56 3.27 -9.08
C THR A 42 18.37 4.55 -9.89
N GLN A 43 18.84 5.69 -9.35
CA GLN A 43 18.77 6.98 -10.01
C GLN A 43 19.34 6.96 -11.44
N ALA A 44 20.49 6.31 -11.63
CA ALA A 44 21.16 6.22 -12.93
C ALA A 44 20.31 5.43 -13.94
N PHE A 45 19.69 4.32 -13.51
CA PHE A 45 18.84 3.51 -14.38
C PHE A 45 17.56 4.26 -14.77
N ILE A 46 16.92 4.94 -13.81
CA ILE A 46 15.72 5.74 -14.07
C ILE A 46 16.02 6.84 -15.09
N ALA A 47 17.04 7.65 -14.83
CA ALA A 47 17.33 8.82 -15.64
C ALA A 47 17.86 8.48 -17.04
N LEU A 48 18.77 7.50 -17.16
CA LEU A 48 19.50 7.25 -18.40
C LEU A 48 18.82 6.23 -19.32
N TRP A 49 18.01 5.31 -18.78
CA TRP A 49 17.49 4.17 -19.54
C TRP A 49 15.97 4.03 -19.51
N LEU A 50 15.34 4.37 -18.38
CA LEU A 50 13.91 4.16 -18.17
C LEU A 50 13.07 5.34 -18.65
N MET A 51 13.40 6.58 -18.26
CA MET A 51 12.63 7.77 -18.64
C MET A 51 12.43 7.92 -20.17
N PRO A 52 13.46 7.72 -21.01
CA PRO A 52 13.29 7.81 -22.47
C PRO A 52 12.32 6.75 -23.04
N ARG A 53 12.22 5.58 -22.39
CA ARG A 53 11.32 4.50 -22.78
C ARG A 53 9.91 4.67 -22.21
N LEU A 54 9.81 5.27 -21.03
CA LEU A 54 8.52 5.60 -20.43
C LEU A 54 7.75 6.62 -21.25
N GLN A 55 8.44 7.57 -21.90
CA GLN A 55 7.79 8.57 -22.74
C GLN A 55 6.91 7.93 -23.82
N SER A 56 7.47 7.01 -24.62
CA SER A 56 6.71 6.35 -25.69
C SER A 56 5.65 5.38 -25.15
N PHE A 57 5.83 4.85 -23.95
CA PHE A 57 4.85 4.02 -23.27
C PHE A 57 3.66 4.84 -22.75
N THR A 58 3.90 6.01 -22.13
CA THR A 58 2.85 6.93 -21.67
C THR A 58 2.03 7.47 -22.84
N GLU A 59 2.65 7.70 -24.00
CA GLU A 59 1.94 8.11 -25.23
C GLU A 59 1.01 7.01 -25.76
N GLN A 60 1.38 5.74 -25.64
CA GLN A 60 0.57 4.59 -26.08
C GLN A 60 -0.53 4.21 -25.08
N TYR A 61 -0.28 4.44 -23.79
CA TYR A 61 -1.19 4.07 -22.69
C TYR A 61 -1.44 5.27 -21.77
N PRO A 62 -2.20 6.28 -22.22
CA PRO A 62 -2.45 7.51 -21.45
C PRO A 62 -3.32 7.29 -20.22
N CYS A 63 -4.03 6.16 -20.15
CA CYS A 63 -4.76 5.75 -18.95
C CYS A 63 -3.86 5.23 -17.83
N ILE A 64 -2.57 4.98 -18.11
CA ILE A 64 -1.63 4.46 -17.12
C ILE A 64 -0.83 5.61 -16.50
N GLN A 65 -1.08 5.93 -15.23
CA GLN A 65 -0.27 6.81 -14.41
C GLN A 65 1.02 6.11 -13.97
N ILE A 66 2.17 6.65 -14.36
CA ILE A 66 3.48 6.04 -14.08
C ILE A 66 4.19 6.84 -12.98
N ASN A 67 4.60 6.14 -11.92
CA ASN A 67 5.34 6.70 -10.80
C ASN A 67 6.75 6.08 -10.74
N ALA A 68 7.79 6.82 -11.13
CA ALA A 68 9.17 6.36 -11.06
C ALA A 68 9.88 6.94 -9.83
N SER A 69 10.41 6.07 -8.95
CA SER A 69 11.10 6.48 -7.72
C SER A 69 12.51 5.89 -7.62
N SER A 70 13.49 6.71 -7.24
CA SER A 70 14.86 6.25 -7.04
C SER A 70 15.05 5.68 -5.63
N SER A 71 15.50 4.43 -5.54
CA SER A 71 15.95 3.82 -4.28
C SER A 71 17.28 3.10 -4.47
N ALA A 72 18.19 3.31 -3.52
CA ALA A 72 19.45 2.55 -3.44
C ALA A 72 19.28 1.18 -2.76
N ARG A 73 18.10 0.89 -2.20
CA ARG A 73 17.77 -0.38 -1.53
C ARG A 73 16.66 -1.11 -2.29
N PHE A 74 16.63 -2.43 -2.19
CA PHE A 74 15.50 -3.23 -2.69
C PHE A 74 14.23 -2.81 -1.94
N VAL A 75 13.18 -2.48 -2.69
CA VAL A 75 11.90 -2.02 -2.17
C VAL A 75 10.85 -3.06 -2.58
N ASP A 76 10.17 -3.65 -1.59
CA ASP A 76 9.02 -4.49 -1.85
C ASP A 76 7.78 -3.61 -2.07
N LEU A 77 7.39 -3.48 -3.34
CA LEU A 77 6.25 -2.65 -3.76
C LEU A 77 4.91 -3.12 -3.18
N LYS A 78 4.78 -4.41 -2.83
CA LYS A 78 3.57 -4.93 -2.19
C LYS A 78 3.42 -4.39 -0.76
N THR A 79 4.52 -4.11 -0.08
CA THR A 79 4.52 -3.61 1.31
C THR A 79 4.20 -2.12 1.42
N ILE A 80 4.35 -1.35 0.33
CA ILE A 80 4.04 0.09 0.29
C ILE A 80 2.56 0.32 -0.03
N ASN A 81 1.99 -0.48 -0.94
CA ASN A 81 0.58 -0.39 -1.30
C ASN A 81 -0.32 -1.15 -0.30
N SER A 82 0.23 -2.12 0.44
CA SER A 82 -0.46 -2.65 1.62
C SER A 82 -0.33 -1.61 2.74
N GLY A 83 -1.41 -0.85 2.99
CA GLY A 83 -1.56 -0.08 4.22
C GLY A 83 -1.14 -0.89 5.47
N PRO A 84 -0.69 -0.21 6.54
CA PRO A 84 0.19 -0.78 7.55
C PRO A 84 -0.31 -2.13 8.08
N LYS A 85 0.43 -3.20 7.79
CA LYS A 85 0.38 -4.42 8.59
C LYS A 85 0.95 -4.10 9.96
N SER A 86 0.10 -3.59 10.85
CA SER A 86 0.37 -3.50 12.28
C SER A 86 0.59 -4.91 12.82
N THR A 87 1.83 -5.37 12.93
CA THR A 87 2.22 -6.44 13.84
C THR A 87 3.71 -6.32 14.18
N GLN A 88 4.06 -6.77 15.40
CA GLN A 88 5.35 -6.74 16.11
C GLN A 88 5.47 -5.46 16.96
N LEU A 89 4.93 -5.38 18.18
CA LEU A 89 5.18 -6.21 19.38
C LEU A 89 6.68 -6.32 19.71
N THR A 90 7.17 -5.44 20.59
CA THR A 90 8.03 -5.75 21.74
C THR A 90 7.97 -4.55 22.70
#